data_AF-A0A0T1U5P6-F1
#
_entry.id   AF-A0A0T1U5P6-F1
#
_cell.length_a   1.000
_cell.length_b   1.000
_cell.length_c   1.000
_cell.angle_alpha   90.00
_cell.angle_beta   90.00
_cell.angle_gamma   90.00
#
_symmetry.space_group_name_H-M   'P 1'
#
loop_
_entity.id
_entity.type
_entity.pdbx_description
1 polymer ?
#
loop_
_entity_poly.entity_id
_entity_poly.type
_entity_poly.pdbx_seq_one_letter_code
_entity_poly.pdbx_strand_id
1 'polypeptide(L)'
;MIIFDTNAVNHLSPVSPRADLIRKLRQSKHHRVAVPWMVLEEMAAHQARLYPDKYHAVLNSLAKLRAYLPWEPESSLEPLDLERLLDRWREAYREIFEVIETSDAAIRRGFQREAIALPPAKRVKDHSEGGRDAAIWFSVLEFLEQNPEEQVWFVTNNSSDFGDGSAFRYPMNEDIRGFEDRLTLLTDFDQVVSRFTKEVSGADAEAAAAKLLKSAAVQDRVAQTAMDLSSLTGFVGLGEGESAEEWYAWLAQPEVELLSVTDVTGHEIESDVWYTANAQWVLYGPAVDEVEAPVGYIACVWSMKVLFSARDDEAPTLLTSEEPSPPDTGDESCMRILQALKKQVADIVAGAKRRALAVQTPAERLIAEQLAPSLAKLDTATNQLALQAAARAALINTPAQRLAQQMAAQLKLINTPGQRLAQQAAEQLKLINTPAQRLARQVVADQLKLIDNPVQRLARQVTDSMPKLDIAANLHQPSGRDEAVDELEQPDTPEARAEGTDDAPADDHEGE
;
A
#
# COMPACT_ATOMS: atom_id res chain seq x y z
N MET A 1 15.23 -25.92 12.06
CA MET A 1 15.29 -24.43 12.05
C MET A 1 16.35 -23.91 11.06
N ILE A 2 16.03 -22.92 10.22
CA ILE A 2 16.98 -22.19 9.35
C ILE A 2 17.25 -20.82 9.98
N ILE A 3 18.51 -20.48 10.29
CA ILE A 3 18.88 -19.21 10.93
C ILE A 3 19.80 -18.43 10.00
N PHE A 4 19.45 -17.20 9.65
CA PHE A 4 20.25 -16.35 8.78
C PHE A 4 21.17 -15.41 9.57
N ASP A 5 22.42 -15.31 9.13
CA ASP A 5 23.38 -14.26 9.46
C ASP A 5 23.11 -12.98 8.65
N THR A 6 23.56 -11.83 9.14
CA THR A 6 23.41 -10.53 8.46
C THR A 6 23.99 -10.56 7.07
N ASN A 7 25.20 -11.09 6.85
CA ASN A 7 25.80 -11.06 5.51
C ASN A 7 25.02 -11.90 4.48
N ALA A 8 24.24 -12.87 4.94
CA ALA A 8 23.34 -13.61 4.07
C ALA A 8 22.14 -12.76 3.66
N VAL A 9 21.62 -11.84 4.51
CA VAL A 9 20.35 -11.11 4.28
C VAL A 9 20.46 -9.57 4.29
N ASN A 10 21.66 -9.00 4.37
CA ASN A 10 21.89 -7.54 4.50
C ASN A 10 21.31 -6.69 3.36
N HIS A 11 21.18 -7.27 2.17
CA HIS A 11 20.60 -6.64 0.98
C HIS A 11 19.21 -7.20 0.64
N LEU A 12 18.60 -7.92 1.58
CA LEU A 12 17.25 -8.43 1.39
C LEU A 12 16.25 -7.29 1.44
N SER A 13 15.72 -6.90 0.27
CA SER A 13 14.54 -6.04 0.23
C SER A 13 13.33 -6.83 0.73
N PRO A 14 12.48 -6.28 1.63
CA PRO A 14 11.28 -6.95 2.09
C PRO A 14 10.28 -7.33 0.99
N VAL A 15 10.35 -6.67 -0.16
CA VAL A 15 9.49 -6.94 -1.33
C VAL A 15 10.22 -7.73 -2.42
N SER A 16 11.41 -8.26 -2.12
CA SER A 16 12.16 -9.06 -3.09
C SER A 16 11.63 -10.50 -3.17
N PRO A 17 11.76 -11.17 -4.33
CA PRO A 17 11.38 -12.58 -4.48
C PRO A 17 12.05 -13.51 -3.47
N ARG A 18 13.27 -13.14 -3.03
CA ARG A 18 14.00 -13.86 -1.99
C ARG A 18 13.29 -13.78 -0.63
N ALA A 19 12.78 -12.61 -0.26
CA ALA A 19 12.00 -12.42 0.97
C ALA A 19 10.70 -13.23 0.92
N ASP A 20 10.06 -13.31 -0.24
CA ASP A 20 8.83 -14.08 -0.39
C ASP A 20 9.08 -15.59 -0.31
N LEU A 21 10.16 -16.10 -0.91
CA LEU A 21 10.52 -17.50 -0.74
C LEU A 21 10.78 -17.84 0.74
N ILE A 22 11.41 -16.93 1.50
CA ILE A 22 11.58 -17.09 2.95
C ILE A 22 10.22 -17.11 3.67
N ARG A 23 9.31 -16.17 3.34
CA ARG A 23 7.95 -16.17 3.88
C ARG A 23 7.24 -17.49 3.60
N LYS A 24 7.39 -18.06 2.40
CA LYS A 24 6.79 -19.35 2.03
C LYS A 24 7.41 -20.54 2.76
N LEU A 25 8.73 -20.58 2.87
CA LEU A 25 9.42 -21.58 3.69
C LEU A 25 8.87 -21.56 5.13
N ARG A 26 8.67 -20.37 5.72
CA ARG A 26 8.04 -20.21 7.04
C ARG A 26 6.56 -20.61 7.06
N GLN A 27 5.77 -20.23 6.05
CA GLN A 27 4.33 -20.53 5.95
C GLN A 27 4.05 -22.01 5.73
N SER A 28 4.99 -22.77 5.15
CA SER A 28 4.87 -24.22 4.98
C SER A 28 4.68 -24.98 6.30
N LYS A 29 5.05 -24.37 7.44
CA LYS A 29 5.09 -24.97 8.79
C LYS A 29 6.04 -26.16 8.94
N HIS A 30 6.70 -26.60 7.87
CA HIS A 30 7.73 -27.64 7.89
C HIS A 30 9.09 -27.06 8.29
N HIS A 31 9.33 -25.79 7.96
CA HIS A 31 10.56 -25.09 8.29
C HIS A 31 10.24 -23.82 9.08
N ARG A 32 10.99 -23.62 10.16
CA ARG A 32 11.08 -22.32 10.83
C ARG A 32 12.26 -21.58 10.22
N VAL A 33 12.03 -20.31 9.88
CA VAL A 33 13.05 -19.44 9.31
C VAL A 33 13.20 -18.22 10.21
N ALA A 34 14.41 -18.01 10.71
CA ALA A 34 14.67 -17.05 11.76
C ALA A 34 15.92 -16.20 11.50
N VAL A 35 16.00 -15.09 12.22
CA VAL A 35 17.21 -14.28 12.39
C VAL A 35 17.41 -14.00 13.89
N PRO A 36 18.65 -13.97 14.39
CA PRO A 36 18.91 -13.40 15.70
C PRO A 36 18.49 -11.92 15.76
N TRP A 37 18.06 -11.43 16.92
CA TRP A 37 17.68 -10.03 17.11
C TRP A 37 18.78 -9.06 16.64
N MET A 38 20.06 -9.37 16.88
CA MET A 38 21.18 -8.56 16.38
C MET A 38 21.17 -8.40 14.85
N VAL A 39 20.84 -9.46 14.11
CA VAL A 39 20.73 -9.41 12.63
C VAL A 39 19.56 -8.52 12.21
N LEU A 40 18.42 -8.60 12.90
CA LEU A 40 17.27 -7.73 12.65
C LEU A 40 17.65 -6.24 12.82
N GLU A 41 18.36 -5.90 13.89
CA GLU A 41 18.81 -4.53 14.15
C GLU A 41 19.79 -4.05 13.08
N GLU A 42 20.71 -4.90 12.63
CA GLU A 42 21.62 -4.56 11.54
C GLU A 42 20.88 -4.31 10.23
N MET A 43 19.91 -5.16 9.88
CA MET A 43 19.09 -4.98 8.68
C MET A 43 18.28 -3.68 8.72
N ALA A 44 17.68 -3.34 9.87
CA ALA A 44 16.94 -2.09 10.06
C ALA A 44 17.88 -0.87 9.98
N ALA A 45 19.04 -0.95 10.65
CA ALA A 45 20.06 0.11 10.62
C ALA A 45 20.59 0.36 9.20
N HIS A 46 20.81 -0.70 8.41
CA HIS A 46 21.23 -0.57 7.01
C HIS A 46 20.25 0.25 6.16
N GLN A 47 18.94 0.08 6.37
CA GLN A 47 17.91 0.86 5.67
C GLN A 47 17.84 2.30 6.18
N ALA A 48 18.04 2.51 7.47
CA ALA A 48 17.95 3.83 8.09
C ALA A 48 19.23 4.68 7.97
N ARG A 49 20.39 4.08 7.67
CA ARG A 49 21.72 4.72 7.73
C ARG A 49 21.81 6.06 7.00
N LEU A 50 21.24 6.15 5.81
CA LEU A 50 21.34 7.35 4.96
C LEU A 50 20.24 8.38 5.24
N TYR A 51 19.29 8.08 6.11
CA TYR A 51 18.13 8.94 6.33
C TYR A 51 18.47 10.28 6.98
N PRO A 52 19.31 10.36 8.05
CA PRO A 52 19.70 11.63 8.64
C PRO A 52 20.39 12.57 7.63
N ASP A 53 21.33 12.04 6.84
CA ASP A 53 22.05 12.84 5.83
C ASP A 53 21.11 13.39 4.76
N LYS A 54 20.18 12.56 4.27
CA LYS A 54 19.15 12.98 3.30
C LYS A 54 18.22 14.02 3.89
N TYR A 55 17.80 13.84 5.15
CA TYR A 55 16.95 14.79 5.86
C TYR A 55 17.64 16.16 6.01
N HIS A 56 18.91 16.18 6.43
CA HIS A 56 19.71 17.40 6.50
C HIS A 56 19.92 18.05 5.12
N ALA A 57 20.09 17.26 4.06
CA ALA A 57 20.19 17.78 2.70
C ALA A 57 18.89 18.51 2.26
N VAL A 58 17.72 17.99 2.63
CA VAL A 58 16.43 18.64 2.37
C VAL A 58 16.32 19.93 3.18
N LEU A 59 16.66 19.91 4.47
CA LEU A 59 16.65 21.13 5.30
C LEU A 59 17.56 22.22 4.73
N ASN A 60 18.76 21.86 4.29
CA ASN A 60 19.70 22.78 3.67
C ASN A 60 19.16 23.37 2.36
N SER A 61 18.48 22.56 1.54
CA SER A 61 17.83 23.03 0.31
C SER A 61 16.66 23.97 0.60
N LEU A 62 15.82 23.66 1.60
CA LEU A 62 14.73 24.54 2.04
C LEU A 62 15.26 25.88 2.58
N ALA A 63 16.35 25.84 3.36
CA ALA A 63 17.01 27.04 3.86
C ALA A 63 17.55 27.92 2.72
N LYS A 64 18.17 27.31 1.70
CA LYS A 64 18.62 28.04 0.50
C LYS A 64 17.44 28.67 -0.24
N LEU A 65 16.34 27.95 -0.42
CA LEU A 65 15.14 28.47 -1.09
C LEU A 65 14.54 29.66 -0.34
N ARG A 66 14.42 29.58 0.99
CA ARG A 66 13.95 30.67 1.86
C ARG A 66 14.74 31.96 1.69
N ALA A 67 16.05 31.87 1.42
CA ALA A 67 16.90 33.05 1.25
C ALA A 67 16.58 33.86 -0.03
N TYR A 68 15.92 33.25 -1.02
CA TYR A 68 15.55 33.90 -2.29
C TYR A 68 14.08 34.28 -2.40
N LEU A 69 13.21 33.65 -1.60
CA LEU A 69 11.78 33.91 -1.65
C LEU A 69 11.39 35.08 -0.74
N PRO A 70 10.52 35.99 -1.21
CA PRO A 70 10.00 37.06 -0.35
C PRO A 70 8.85 36.60 0.57
N TRP A 71 8.46 35.32 0.49
CA TRP A 71 7.50 34.67 1.39
C TRP A 71 8.07 33.34 1.90
N GLU A 72 7.51 32.85 3.00
CA GLU A 72 7.89 31.55 3.58
C GLU A 72 7.32 30.41 2.72
N PRO A 73 8.15 29.46 2.23
CA PRO A 73 7.64 28.31 1.51
C PRO A 73 6.84 27.41 2.46
N GLU A 74 5.64 27.02 2.04
CA GLU A 74 4.86 26.00 2.75
C GLU A 74 5.60 24.66 2.65
N SER A 75 6.23 24.25 3.74
CA SER A 75 6.90 22.95 3.86
C SER A 75 6.32 22.20 5.05
N SER A 76 5.92 20.95 4.81
CA SER A 76 5.36 20.04 5.81
C SER A 76 6.38 19.00 6.29
N LEU A 77 7.67 19.29 6.21
CA LEU A 77 8.70 18.34 6.63
C LEU A 77 8.64 18.11 8.15
N GLU A 78 8.19 16.94 8.56
CA GLU A 78 8.15 16.51 9.96
C GLU A 78 9.57 16.42 10.55
N PRO A 79 9.74 16.57 11.88
CA PRO A 79 11.03 16.36 12.54
C PRO A 79 11.62 14.97 12.24
N LEU A 80 12.97 14.90 12.19
CA LEU A 80 13.68 13.64 12.03
C LEU A 80 13.36 12.70 13.21
N ASP A 81 12.67 11.60 12.91
CA ASP A 81 12.36 10.53 13.86
C ASP A 81 12.98 9.22 13.36
N LEU A 82 14.20 8.95 13.83
CA LEU A 82 14.98 7.79 13.41
C LEU A 82 14.39 6.48 13.97
N GLU A 83 13.86 6.49 15.19
CA GLU A 83 13.26 5.29 15.80
C GLU A 83 11.98 4.90 15.07
N ARG A 84 11.12 5.86 14.70
CA ARG A 84 9.94 5.54 13.86
C ARG A 84 10.32 4.88 12.54
N LEU A 85 11.44 5.29 11.94
CA LEU A 85 11.95 4.66 10.72
C LEU A 85 12.49 3.25 11.00
N LEU A 86 13.27 3.07 12.07
CA LEU A 86 13.79 1.77 12.46
C LEU A 86 12.65 0.79 12.78
N ASP A 87 11.64 1.22 13.54
CA ASP A 87 10.47 0.41 13.90
C ASP A 87 9.70 -0.06 12.66
N ARG A 88 9.53 0.81 11.66
CA ARG A 88 8.94 0.41 10.37
C ARG A 88 9.72 -0.73 9.73
N TRP A 89 11.05 -0.67 9.71
CA TRP A 89 11.87 -1.72 9.11
C TRP A 89 11.93 -2.99 9.95
N ARG A 90 12.01 -2.85 11.28
CA ARG A 90 11.90 -3.99 12.21
C ARG A 90 10.60 -4.76 11.96
N GLU A 91 9.47 -4.06 11.82
CA GLU A 91 8.19 -4.69 11.54
C GLU A 91 8.17 -5.39 10.17
N ALA A 92 8.64 -4.71 9.12
CA ALA A 92 8.73 -5.28 7.77
C ALA A 92 9.57 -6.58 7.73
N TYR A 93 10.64 -6.67 8.51
CA TYR A 93 11.46 -7.87 8.59
C TYR A 93 10.89 -8.96 9.52
N ARG A 94 10.13 -8.61 10.57
CA ARG A 94 9.40 -9.58 11.42
C ARG A 94 8.28 -10.33 10.67
N GLU A 95 7.73 -9.71 9.64
CA GLU A 95 6.81 -10.41 8.72
C GLU A 95 7.52 -11.53 7.95
N ILE A 96 8.82 -11.41 7.72
CA ILE A 96 9.62 -12.37 6.96
C ILE A 96 10.19 -13.44 7.90
N PHE A 97 10.81 -13.01 8.99
CA PHE A 97 11.56 -13.89 9.89
C PHE A 97 10.88 -14.06 11.24
N GLU A 98 11.05 -15.24 11.83
CA GLU A 98 11.01 -15.39 13.28
C GLU A 98 12.24 -14.70 13.89
N VAL A 99 12.07 -14.00 15.02
CA VAL A 99 13.20 -13.35 15.71
C VAL A 99 13.62 -14.21 16.88
N ILE A 100 14.89 -14.64 16.89
CA ILE A 100 15.50 -15.31 18.03
C ILE A 100 16.12 -14.22 18.91
N GLU A 101 15.58 -14.06 20.11
CA GLU A 101 16.09 -13.06 21.04
C GLU A 101 17.57 -13.32 21.35
N THR A 102 18.36 -12.26 21.26
CA THR A 102 19.80 -12.29 21.57
C THR A 102 19.97 -11.92 23.03
N SER A 103 20.33 -12.88 23.88
CA SER A 103 20.37 -12.65 25.33
C SER A 103 21.50 -11.69 25.74
N ASP A 104 21.35 -11.06 26.90
CA ASP A 104 22.42 -10.26 27.52
C ASP A 104 23.73 -11.06 27.67
N ALA A 105 23.63 -12.37 27.89
CA ALA A 105 24.80 -13.24 28.02
C ALA A 105 25.50 -13.42 26.67
N ALA A 106 24.76 -13.67 25.59
CA ALA A 106 25.29 -13.74 24.23
C ALA A 106 25.98 -12.42 23.83
N ILE A 107 25.35 -11.27 24.11
CA ILE A 107 25.93 -9.94 23.83
C ILE A 107 27.25 -9.75 24.59
N ARG A 108 27.25 -10.01 25.91
CA ARG A 108 28.46 -9.87 26.74
C ARG A 108 29.58 -10.78 26.27
N ARG A 109 29.27 -12.04 25.93
CA ARG A 109 30.26 -12.98 25.38
C ARG A 109 30.77 -12.53 24.02
N GLY A 110 29.91 -11.97 23.18
CA GLY A 110 30.27 -11.40 21.88
C GLY A 110 31.32 -10.28 22.01
N PHE A 111 31.07 -9.30 22.87
CA PHE A 111 32.04 -8.22 23.13
C PHE A 111 33.32 -8.71 23.84
N GLN A 112 33.23 -9.69 24.73
CA GLN A 112 34.42 -10.32 25.31
C GLN A 112 35.28 -11.00 24.25
N ARG A 113 34.64 -11.70 23.30
CA ARG A 113 35.28 -12.38 22.18
C ARG A 113 35.96 -11.39 21.23
N GLU A 114 35.33 -10.24 20.97
CA GLU A 114 35.93 -9.13 20.21
C GLU A 114 37.14 -8.53 20.93
N ALA A 115 37.04 -8.25 22.23
CA ALA A 115 38.13 -7.65 23.01
C ALA A 115 39.43 -8.48 22.96
N ILE A 116 39.31 -9.80 22.80
CA ILE A 116 40.44 -10.74 22.67
C ILE A 116 40.71 -11.18 21.22
N ALA A 117 39.96 -10.65 20.24
CA ALA A 117 40.09 -10.94 18.81
C ALA A 117 40.09 -12.44 18.46
N LEU A 118 39.18 -13.20 19.07
CA LEU A 118 39.00 -14.63 18.77
C LEU A 118 37.78 -14.87 17.86
N PRO A 119 37.81 -15.88 16.96
CA PRO A 119 36.70 -16.16 16.05
C PRO A 119 35.32 -16.30 16.74
N PRO A 120 34.23 -15.84 16.09
CA PRO A 120 34.21 -15.23 14.76
C PRO A 120 34.73 -13.77 14.72
N ALA A 121 35.07 -13.18 15.86
CA ALA A 121 35.74 -11.89 15.91
C ALA A 121 37.22 -11.97 15.47
N LYS A 122 37.78 -10.86 15.03
CA LYS A 122 39.15 -10.80 14.49
C LYS A 122 39.82 -9.48 14.78
N ARG A 123 41.14 -9.47 14.62
CA ARG A 123 41.95 -8.25 14.69
C ARG A 123 42.10 -7.66 13.29
N VAL A 124 41.73 -6.40 13.12
CA VAL A 124 41.93 -5.63 11.89
C VAL A 124 42.81 -4.44 12.17
N LYS A 125 44.05 -4.51 11.67
CA LYS A 125 45.09 -3.51 11.92
C LYS A 125 45.26 -3.26 13.43
N ASP A 126 44.83 -2.09 13.90
CA ASP A 126 45.04 -1.59 15.25
C ASP A 126 43.81 -1.74 16.17
N HIS A 127 42.71 -2.35 15.70
CA HIS A 127 41.53 -2.62 16.52
C HIS A 127 41.01 -4.05 16.33
N SER A 128 40.08 -4.44 17.19
CA SER A 128 39.31 -5.68 17.06
C SER A 128 37.91 -5.36 16.54
N GLU A 129 37.34 -6.28 15.77
CA GLU A 129 35.98 -6.21 15.25
C GLU A 129 35.32 -7.59 15.27
N GLY A 130 34.00 -7.64 15.09
CA GLY A 130 33.22 -8.89 14.98
C GLY A 130 32.48 -9.29 16.26
N GLY A 131 32.29 -8.37 17.20
CA GLY A 131 31.47 -8.59 18.40
C GLY A 131 30.00 -8.88 18.07
N ARG A 132 29.50 -8.31 16.97
CA ARG A 132 28.14 -8.58 16.45
C ARG A 132 28.05 -9.99 15.88
N ASP A 133 29.01 -10.40 15.03
CA ASP A 133 29.12 -11.78 14.52
C ASP A 133 29.24 -12.80 15.68
N ALA A 134 29.99 -12.46 16.72
CA ALA A 134 30.12 -13.30 17.90
C ALA A 134 28.82 -13.36 18.73
N ALA A 135 28.07 -12.26 18.85
CA ALA A 135 26.75 -12.27 19.50
C ALA A 135 25.75 -13.13 18.70
N ILE A 136 25.74 -13.01 17.37
CA ILE A 136 24.95 -13.85 16.46
C ILE A 136 25.28 -15.34 16.66
N TRP A 137 26.57 -15.68 16.70
CA TRP A 137 27.04 -17.03 16.97
C TRP A 137 26.51 -17.58 18.30
N PHE A 138 26.64 -16.81 19.39
CA PHE A 138 26.16 -17.26 20.70
C PHE A 138 24.63 -17.36 20.76
N SER A 139 23.87 -16.52 20.04
CA SER A 139 22.42 -16.66 19.92
C SER A 139 22.02 -17.98 19.26
N VAL A 140 22.76 -18.43 18.24
CA VAL A 140 22.53 -19.73 17.59
C VAL A 140 22.79 -20.89 18.56
N LEU A 141 23.87 -20.81 19.35
CA LEU A 141 24.20 -21.85 20.33
C LEU A 141 23.20 -21.91 21.49
N GLU A 142 22.78 -20.75 22.01
CA GLU A 142 21.73 -20.69 23.04
C GLU A 142 20.41 -21.27 22.52
N PHE A 143 20.06 -21.02 21.25
CA PHE A 143 18.91 -21.66 20.63
C PHE A 143 19.03 -23.19 20.59
N LEU A 144 20.20 -23.73 20.21
CA LEU A 144 20.46 -25.17 20.18
C LEU A 144 20.38 -25.82 21.57
N GLU A 145 20.86 -25.13 22.61
CA GLU A 145 20.78 -25.55 24.00
C GLU A 145 19.33 -25.61 24.50
N GLN A 146 18.54 -24.59 24.19
CA GLN A 146 17.13 -24.49 24.59
C GLN A 146 16.21 -25.45 23.82
N ASN A 147 16.62 -25.89 22.63
CA ASN A 147 15.82 -26.72 21.74
C ASN A 147 16.57 -28.01 21.36
N PRO A 148 16.74 -28.98 22.28
CA PRO A 148 17.65 -30.11 22.12
C PRO A 148 17.32 -31.07 20.96
N GLU A 149 16.08 -31.03 20.45
CA GLU A 149 15.63 -31.88 19.33
C GLU A 149 15.73 -31.18 17.96
N GLU A 150 15.99 -29.87 17.94
CA GLU A 150 16.05 -29.09 16.70
C GLU A 150 17.41 -29.25 16.02
N GLN A 151 17.37 -29.43 14.70
CA GLN A 151 18.50 -29.24 13.80
C GLN A 151 18.52 -27.80 13.31
N VAL A 152 19.69 -27.17 13.31
CA VAL A 152 19.91 -25.79 12.86
C VAL A 152 20.74 -25.77 11.59
N TRP A 153 20.22 -25.09 10.58
CA TRP A 153 20.98 -24.69 9.39
C TRP A 153 21.32 -23.21 9.51
N PHE A 154 22.57 -22.90 9.85
CA PHE A 154 23.05 -21.54 9.97
C PHE A 154 23.59 -21.05 8.62
N VAL A 155 23.00 -19.98 8.10
CA VAL A 155 23.25 -19.48 6.74
C VAL A 155 24.13 -18.24 6.81
N THR A 156 25.36 -18.34 6.33
CA THR A 156 26.32 -17.21 6.26
C THR A 156 27.26 -17.38 5.08
N ASN A 157 27.50 -16.31 4.33
CA ASN A 157 28.54 -16.27 3.29
C ASN A 157 29.90 -15.79 3.85
N ASN A 158 30.00 -15.53 5.14
CA ASN A 158 31.20 -15.05 5.80
C ASN A 158 32.12 -16.23 6.18
N SER A 159 32.65 -16.89 5.15
CA SER A 159 33.54 -18.04 5.30
C SER A 159 34.88 -17.71 5.98
N SER A 160 35.29 -16.43 6.02
CA SER A 160 36.51 -16.04 6.74
C SER A 160 36.35 -16.15 8.25
N ASP A 161 35.16 -15.81 8.75
CA ASP A 161 34.91 -15.66 10.18
C ASP A 161 34.27 -16.92 10.77
N PHE A 162 33.37 -17.58 10.01
CA PHE A 162 32.68 -18.79 10.44
C PHE A 162 33.23 -20.09 9.82
N GLY A 163 34.06 -20.01 8.78
CA GLY A 163 34.51 -21.18 8.01
C GLY A 163 33.47 -21.68 7.01
N ASP A 164 33.69 -22.88 6.49
CA ASP A 164 32.78 -23.59 5.55
C ASP A 164 31.90 -24.64 6.25
N GLY A 165 31.96 -24.71 7.58
CA GLY A 165 31.25 -25.70 8.39
C GLY A 165 31.88 -27.09 8.41
N SER A 166 32.96 -27.36 7.64
CA SER A 166 33.64 -28.66 7.66
C SER A 166 34.48 -28.85 8.93
N ALA A 167 35.07 -27.76 9.43
CA ALA A 167 35.78 -27.71 10.70
C ALA A 167 35.76 -26.29 11.25
N PHE A 168 35.31 -26.13 12.50
CA PHE A 168 35.37 -24.86 13.20
C PHE A 168 36.77 -24.64 13.80
N ARG A 169 37.26 -23.39 13.79
CA ARG A 169 38.55 -23.04 14.41
C ARG A 169 38.37 -22.83 15.90
N TYR A 170 39.46 -22.96 16.67
CA TYR A 170 39.44 -22.50 18.06
C TYR A 170 39.12 -21.00 18.12
N PRO A 171 38.21 -20.58 19.01
CA PRO A 171 37.51 -21.34 20.06
C PRO A 171 36.13 -21.92 19.66
N MET A 172 35.64 -21.63 18.45
CA MET A 172 34.32 -22.07 17.99
C MET A 172 34.16 -23.59 17.98
N ASN A 173 35.24 -24.36 17.77
CA ASN A 173 35.20 -25.82 17.89
C ASN A 173 34.88 -26.31 19.32
N GLU A 174 35.22 -25.54 20.35
CA GLU A 174 34.82 -25.84 21.73
C GLU A 174 33.40 -25.39 22.00
N ASP A 175 32.99 -24.25 21.43
CA ASP A 175 31.64 -23.71 21.59
C ASP A 175 30.56 -24.66 21.06
N ILE A 176 30.83 -25.37 19.95
CA ILE A 176 29.89 -26.34 19.35
C ILE A 176 29.90 -27.72 20.00
N ARG A 177 30.70 -27.95 21.05
CA ARG A 177 30.87 -29.30 21.60
C ARG A 177 29.54 -29.85 22.10
N GLY A 178 29.09 -30.96 21.54
CA GLY A 178 27.77 -31.56 21.80
C GLY A 178 26.66 -31.11 20.84
N PHE A 179 26.97 -30.28 19.86
CA PHE A 179 26.04 -29.79 18.83
C PHE A 179 26.51 -30.09 17.40
N GLU A 180 27.62 -30.82 17.23
CA GLU A 180 28.28 -31.02 15.94
C GLU A 180 27.40 -31.72 14.89
N ASP A 181 26.48 -32.58 15.32
CA ASP A 181 25.52 -33.30 14.48
C ASP A 181 24.27 -32.49 14.15
N ARG A 182 24.04 -31.39 14.89
CA ARG A 182 22.82 -30.59 14.83
C ARG A 182 23.01 -29.22 14.20
N LEU A 183 24.25 -28.73 14.08
CA LEU A 183 24.55 -27.47 13.43
C LEU A 183 25.17 -27.71 12.04
N THR A 184 24.49 -27.27 10.99
CA THR A 184 25.00 -27.32 9.61
C THR A 184 25.14 -25.91 9.06
N LEU A 185 26.28 -25.60 8.44
CA LEU A 185 26.51 -24.32 7.77
C LEU A 185 26.02 -24.39 6.31
N LEU A 186 25.34 -23.34 5.85
CA LEU A 186 25.01 -23.12 4.43
C LEU A 186 25.64 -21.79 4.00
N THR A 187 26.33 -21.78 2.86
CA THR A 187 27.15 -20.60 2.50
C THR A 187 26.37 -19.46 1.87
N ASP A 188 25.15 -19.73 1.39
CA ASP A 188 24.36 -18.76 0.66
C ASP A 188 22.89 -19.19 0.61
N PHE A 189 22.07 -18.34 0.01
CA PHE A 189 20.64 -18.63 -0.17
C PHE A 189 20.37 -19.73 -1.16
N ASP A 190 21.19 -19.86 -2.21
CA ASP A 190 20.95 -20.85 -3.25
C ASP A 190 21.12 -22.26 -2.67
N GLN A 191 22.01 -22.44 -1.70
CA GLN A 191 22.10 -23.66 -0.91
C GLN A 191 20.87 -23.90 -0.04
N VAL A 192 20.25 -22.85 0.54
CA VAL A 192 18.96 -22.99 1.23
C VAL A 192 17.90 -23.49 0.25
N VAL A 193 17.80 -22.86 -0.92
CA VAL A 193 16.83 -23.25 -1.96
C VAL A 193 17.10 -24.68 -2.42
N SER A 194 18.34 -25.04 -2.73
CA SER A 194 18.70 -26.39 -3.17
C SER A 194 18.48 -27.45 -2.08
N ARG A 195 18.64 -27.07 -0.81
CA ARG A 195 18.50 -27.99 0.33
C ARG A 195 17.05 -28.26 0.71
N PHE A 196 16.21 -27.23 0.69
CA PHE A 196 14.83 -27.29 1.20
C PHE A 196 13.76 -27.23 0.09
N THR A 197 14.19 -27.10 -1.16
CA THR A 197 13.29 -27.12 -2.31
C THR A 197 13.83 -28.07 -3.37
N LYS A 198 12.91 -28.62 -4.15
CA LYS A 198 13.22 -29.33 -5.37
C LYS A 198 12.75 -28.47 -6.53
N GLU A 199 13.67 -28.10 -7.41
CA GLU A 199 13.33 -27.30 -8.58
C GLU A 199 12.33 -28.03 -9.48
N VAL A 200 11.31 -27.31 -9.94
CA VAL A 200 10.30 -27.75 -10.89
C VAL A 200 10.37 -26.80 -12.08
N SER A 201 10.92 -27.25 -13.19
CA SER A 201 11.13 -26.43 -14.38
C SER A 201 10.73 -27.16 -15.67
N GLY A 202 10.71 -26.43 -16.78
CA GLY A 202 10.36 -26.93 -18.11
C GLY A 202 8.92 -26.63 -18.53
N ALA A 203 8.53 -27.14 -19.69
CA ALA A 203 7.27 -26.82 -20.36
C ALA A 203 6.02 -27.13 -19.51
N ASP A 204 6.07 -28.16 -18.66
CA ASP A 204 4.97 -28.51 -17.77
C ASP A 204 4.80 -27.47 -16.64
N ALA A 205 5.90 -26.94 -16.11
CA ALA A 205 5.89 -25.87 -15.11
C ALA A 205 5.35 -24.56 -15.72
N GLU A 206 5.79 -24.22 -16.93
CA GLU A 206 5.28 -23.06 -17.67
C GLU A 206 3.79 -23.17 -17.98
N ALA A 207 3.33 -24.35 -18.43
CA ALA A 207 1.91 -24.60 -18.71
C ALA A 207 1.06 -24.54 -17.43
N ALA A 208 1.54 -25.11 -16.32
CA ALA A 208 0.87 -25.02 -15.02
C ALA A 208 0.78 -23.58 -14.53
N ALA A 209 1.90 -22.84 -14.59
CA ALA A 209 1.99 -21.43 -14.23
C ALA A 209 1.01 -20.57 -15.04
N ALA A 210 1.03 -20.70 -16.37
CA ALA A 210 0.15 -19.94 -17.25
C ALA A 210 -1.34 -20.27 -17.01
N LYS A 211 -1.67 -21.53 -16.69
CA LYS A 211 -3.04 -21.92 -16.36
C LYS A 211 -3.51 -21.29 -15.05
N LEU A 212 -2.68 -21.31 -14.01
CA LEU A 212 -3.00 -20.75 -12.69
C LEU A 212 -3.15 -19.22 -12.76
N LEU A 213 -2.26 -18.54 -13.48
CA LEU A 213 -2.33 -17.09 -13.67
C LEU A 213 -3.59 -16.68 -14.46
N LYS A 214 -4.11 -17.52 -15.36
CA LYS A 214 -5.39 -17.27 -16.06
C LYS A 214 -6.64 -17.52 -15.20
N SER A 215 -6.49 -17.92 -13.93
CA SER A 215 -7.64 -18.13 -13.05
C SER A 215 -8.32 -16.80 -12.71
N ALA A 216 -9.65 -16.85 -12.54
CA ALA A 216 -10.44 -15.67 -12.18
C ALA A 216 -9.98 -15.07 -10.83
N ALA A 217 -9.54 -15.90 -9.88
CA ALA A 217 -9.06 -15.42 -8.59
C ALA A 217 -7.78 -14.56 -8.73
N VAL A 218 -6.86 -14.95 -9.62
CA VAL A 218 -5.66 -14.16 -9.92
C VAL A 218 -6.03 -12.88 -10.65
N GLN A 219 -6.88 -12.95 -11.69
CA GLN A 219 -7.33 -11.79 -12.44
C GLN A 219 -8.03 -10.76 -11.53
N ASP A 220 -8.94 -11.22 -10.66
CA ASP A 220 -9.62 -10.38 -9.67
C ASP A 220 -8.62 -9.71 -8.72
N ARG A 221 -7.59 -10.45 -8.28
CA ARG A 221 -6.55 -9.90 -7.40
C ARG A 221 -5.72 -8.83 -8.11
N VAL A 222 -5.31 -9.07 -9.36
CA VAL A 222 -4.58 -8.09 -10.16
C VAL A 222 -5.42 -6.84 -10.41
N ALA A 223 -6.70 -7.01 -10.75
CA ALA A 223 -7.64 -5.91 -10.95
C ALA A 223 -7.86 -5.09 -9.66
N GLN A 224 -7.94 -5.76 -8.50
CA GLN A 224 -8.03 -5.11 -7.20
C GLN A 224 -6.76 -4.32 -6.88
N THR A 225 -5.57 -4.89 -7.09
CA THR A 225 -4.30 -4.18 -6.87
C THR A 225 -4.11 -3.04 -7.87
N ALA A 226 -4.62 -3.17 -9.09
CA ALA A 226 -4.58 -2.09 -10.06
C ALA A 226 -5.34 -0.85 -9.57
N MET A 227 -6.39 -1.00 -8.74
CA MET A 227 -7.11 0.15 -8.15
C MET A 227 -6.22 1.02 -7.25
N ASP A 228 -5.16 0.45 -6.69
CA ASP A 228 -4.19 1.18 -5.86
C ASP A 228 -3.11 1.87 -6.72
N LEU A 229 -3.13 1.70 -8.05
CA LEU A 229 -2.27 2.45 -8.96
C LEU A 229 -2.73 3.90 -9.03
N SER A 230 -1.95 4.76 -8.38
CA SER A 230 -2.06 6.21 -8.50
C SER A 230 -0.68 6.81 -8.72
N SER A 231 -0.57 7.76 -9.64
CA SER A 231 0.67 8.52 -9.89
C SER A 231 0.41 10.01 -9.76
N LEU A 232 1.37 10.75 -9.19
CA LEU A 232 1.37 12.21 -9.20
C LEU A 232 1.80 12.78 -10.55
N THR A 233 2.54 12.02 -11.35
CA THR A 233 3.07 12.44 -12.66
C THR A 233 2.29 11.80 -13.81
N GLY A 234 1.16 11.16 -13.53
CA GLY A 234 0.40 10.39 -14.51
C GLY A 234 1.11 9.12 -14.99
N PHE A 235 0.38 8.38 -15.81
CA PHE A 235 0.82 7.24 -16.60
C PHE A 235 0.36 7.46 -18.05
N VAL A 236 1.04 6.84 -19.01
CA VAL A 236 0.60 6.85 -20.41
C VAL A 236 -0.12 5.54 -20.73
N GLY A 237 -1.33 5.64 -21.26
CA GLY A 237 -2.10 4.52 -21.78
C GLY A 237 -2.61 4.78 -23.18
N LEU A 238 -3.41 3.85 -23.71
CA LEU A 238 -4.05 3.95 -25.02
C LEU A 238 -5.55 4.20 -24.84
N GLY A 239 -6.03 5.35 -25.30
CA GLY A 239 -7.43 5.73 -25.22
C GLY A 239 -8.33 5.02 -26.24
N GLU A 240 -9.63 5.35 -26.22
CA GLU A 240 -10.61 4.79 -27.16
C GLU A 240 -10.27 5.09 -28.63
N GLY A 241 -9.70 6.27 -28.89
CA GLY A 241 -9.29 6.71 -30.23
C GLY A 241 -7.95 6.13 -30.72
N GLU A 242 -7.38 5.16 -30.00
CA GLU A 242 -6.04 4.61 -30.26
C GLU A 242 -4.92 5.66 -30.18
N SER A 243 -5.20 6.78 -29.51
CA SER A 243 -4.21 7.80 -29.13
C SER A 243 -3.61 7.49 -27.78
N ALA A 244 -2.33 7.84 -27.61
CA ALA A 244 -1.70 7.87 -26.30
C ALA A 244 -2.37 8.96 -25.45
N GLU A 245 -2.83 8.58 -24.26
CA GLU A 245 -3.54 9.45 -23.32
C GLU A 245 -2.94 9.30 -21.92
N GLU A 246 -2.86 10.42 -21.21
CA GLU A 246 -2.36 10.47 -19.85
C GLU A 246 -3.50 10.23 -18.84
N TRP A 247 -3.23 9.43 -17.82
CA TRP A 247 -4.19 9.08 -16.78
C TRP A 247 -3.50 8.91 -15.42
N TYR A 248 -4.21 9.13 -14.33
CA TYR A 248 -3.62 9.23 -13.00
C TYR A 248 -4.12 8.13 -12.05
N ALA A 249 -5.38 7.75 -12.16
CA ALA A 249 -5.98 6.68 -11.36
C ALA A 249 -7.16 6.02 -12.10
N TRP A 250 -7.51 4.81 -11.68
CA TRP A 250 -8.71 4.11 -12.16
C TRP A 250 -9.97 4.64 -11.45
N LEU A 251 -11.03 4.91 -12.22
CA LEU A 251 -12.33 5.33 -11.67
C LEU A 251 -13.13 4.11 -11.13
N ALA A 252 -12.89 2.95 -11.70
CA ALA A 252 -13.50 1.68 -11.31
C ALA A 252 -12.55 0.52 -11.65
N GLN A 253 -12.81 -0.65 -11.07
CA GLN A 253 -12.00 -1.85 -11.27
C GLN A 253 -11.85 -2.15 -12.77
N PRO A 254 -10.61 -2.17 -13.32
CA PRO A 254 -10.38 -2.47 -14.72
C PRO A 254 -10.62 -3.96 -14.99
N GLU A 255 -11.01 -4.28 -16.22
CA GLU A 255 -10.96 -5.65 -16.70
C GLU A 255 -9.50 -6.02 -17.01
N VAL A 256 -9.11 -7.26 -16.71
CA VAL A 256 -7.72 -7.72 -16.77
C VAL A 256 -7.62 -9.05 -17.49
N GLU A 257 -6.71 -9.15 -18.44
CA GLU A 257 -6.41 -10.40 -19.13
C GLU A 257 -4.89 -10.62 -19.19
N LEU A 258 -4.46 -11.89 -19.06
CA LEU A 258 -3.04 -12.27 -19.11
C LEU A 258 -2.53 -12.22 -20.56
N LEU A 259 -1.52 -11.39 -20.81
CA LEU A 259 -0.84 -11.27 -22.10
C LEU A 259 0.20 -12.35 -22.29
N SER A 260 1.16 -12.42 -21.37
CA SER A 260 2.32 -13.31 -21.47
C SER A 260 2.84 -13.71 -20.10
N VAL A 261 3.56 -14.83 -20.06
CA VAL A 261 4.25 -15.35 -18.88
C VAL A 261 5.65 -15.75 -19.30
N THR A 262 6.67 -15.23 -18.61
CA THR A 262 8.09 -15.55 -18.84
C THR A 262 8.78 -15.86 -17.53
N ASP A 263 10.00 -16.40 -17.62
CA ASP A 263 10.90 -16.64 -16.48
C ASP A 263 10.24 -17.44 -15.35
N VAL A 264 9.51 -18.50 -15.73
CA VAL A 264 8.83 -19.38 -14.78
C VAL A 264 9.86 -20.25 -14.07
N THR A 265 9.96 -20.09 -12.75
CA THR A 265 10.72 -20.99 -11.89
C THR A 265 9.79 -21.61 -10.85
N GLY A 266 9.78 -22.94 -10.79
CA GLY A 266 9.02 -23.69 -9.79
C GLY A 266 9.92 -24.26 -8.71
N HIS A 267 9.41 -24.31 -7.49
CA HIS A 267 10.06 -24.91 -6.33
C HIS A 267 9.04 -25.75 -5.56
N GLU A 268 9.29 -27.06 -5.48
CA GLU A 268 8.54 -28.00 -4.67
C GLU A 268 9.12 -28.01 -3.24
N ILE A 269 8.29 -27.67 -2.25
CA ILE A 269 8.60 -27.73 -0.83
C ILE A 269 7.63 -28.73 -0.21
N GLU A 270 8.12 -29.92 0.17
CA GLU A 270 7.32 -30.95 0.85
C GLU A 270 5.97 -31.27 0.16
N SER A 271 5.99 -31.43 -1.17
CA SER A 271 4.83 -31.66 -2.07
C SER A 271 4.03 -30.42 -2.48
N ASP A 272 4.33 -29.24 -1.95
CA ASP A 272 3.74 -27.98 -2.39
C ASP A 272 4.62 -27.30 -3.43
N VAL A 273 4.10 -27.18 -4.64
CA VAL A 273 4.81 -26.50 -5.73
C VAL A 273 4.44 -25.02 -5.73
N TRP A 274 5.47 -24.19 -5.68
CA TRP A 274 5.37 -22.74 -5.79
C TRP A 274 6.02 -22.30 -7.08
N TYR A 275 5.42 -21.32 -7.75
CA TYR A 275 5.95 -20.75 -8.97
C TYR A 275 6.26 -19.27 -8.76
N THR A 276 7.40 -18.81 -9.26
CA THR A 276 7.60 -17.40 -9.59
C THR A 276 7.60 -17.22 -11.09
N ALA A 277 6.98 -16.16 -11.58
CA ALA A 277 6.95 -15.83 -13.00
C ALA A 277 6.86 -14.32 -13.21
N ASN A 278 7.41 -13.86 -14.33
CA ASN A 278 7.11 -12.52 -14.84
C ASN A 278 5.84 -12.62 -15.69
N ALA A 279 4.82 -11.85 -15.33
CA ALA A 279 3.53 -11.84 -15.99
C ALA A 279 3.23 -10.43 -16.54
N GLN A 280 2.78 -10.37 -17.79
CA GLN A 280 2.26 -9.14 -18.38
C GLN A 280 0.75 -9.23 -18.48
N TRP A 281 0.08 -8.16 -18.09
CA TRP A 281 -1.37 -8.08 -18.09
C TRP A 281 -1.82 -6.92 -18.97
N VAL A 282 -2.89 -7.13 -19.75
CA VAL A 282 -3.61 -6.04 -20.40
C VAL A 282 -4.74 -5.63 -19.48
N LEU A 283 -4.75 -4.35 -19.10
CA LEU A 283 -5.79 -3.75 -18.30
C LEU A 283 -6.61 -2.82 -19.18
N TYR A 284 -7.93 -2.80 -19.00
CA TYR A 284 -8.83 -1.90 -19.71
C TYR A 284 -9.98 -1.46 -18.80
N GLY A 285 -10.15 -0.15 -18.63
CA GLY A 285 -11.15 0.39 -17.71
C GLY A 285 -11.30 1.90 -17.78
N PRO A 286 -12.29 2.47 -17.04
CA PRO A 286 -12.46 3.90 -16.96
C PRO A 286 -11.41 4.54 -16.05
N ALA A 287 -10.77 5.62 -16.50
CA ALA A 287 -9.72 6.32 -15.76
C ALA A 287 -10.00 7.82 -15.64
N VAL A 288 -9.27 8.47 -14.71
CA VAL A 288 -9.33 9.92 -14.47
C VAL A 288 -7.97 10.59 -14.69
N ASP A 289 -7.99 11.89 -14.97
CA ASP A 289 -6.80 12.75 -15.08
C ASP A 289 -6.37 13.31 -13.70
N GLU A 290 -5.41 14.25 -13.71
CA GLU A 290 -4.87 14.89 -12.51
C GLU A 290 -5.94 15.60 -11.66
N VAL A 291 -6.98 16.13 -12.30
CA VAL A 291 -8.05 16.89 -11.64
C VAL A 291 -9.26 16.02 -11.35
N GLU A 292 -9.08 14.70 -11.35
CA GLU A 292 -10.12 13.67 -11.17
C GLU A 292 -11.24 13.75 -12.23
N ALA A 293 -11.00 14.41 -13.37
CA ALA A 293 -11.95 14.44 -14.46
C ALA A 293 -11.86 13.13 -15.26
N PRO A 294 -13.00 12.55 -15.67
CA PRO A 294 -12.99 11.33 -16.47
C PRO A 294 -12.30 11.56 -17.82
N VAL A 295 -11.24 10.79 -18.10
CA VAL A 295 -10.53 10.81 -19.39
C VAL A 295 -11.27 9.95 -20.41
N GLY A 296 -11.90 8.87 -19.94
CA GLY A 296 -12.56 7.87 -20.77
C GLY A 296 -12.10 6.48 -20.38
N TYR A 297 -12.11 5.56 -21.34
CA TYR A 297 -11.51 4.24 -21.17
C TYR A 297 -10.06 4.24 -21.64
N ILE A 298 -9.19 3.76 -20.76
CA ILE A 298 -7.76 3.62 -21.02
C ILE A 298 -7.40 2.14 -21.02
N ALA A 299 -6.51 1.77 -21.95
CA ALA A 299 -5.82 0.50 -21.94
C ALA A 299 -4.34 0.68 -21.56
N CYS A 300 -3.80 -0.23 -20.77
CA CYS A 300 -2.35 -0.29 -20.49
C CYS A 300 -1.87 -1.74 -20.37
N VAL A 301 -0.57 -1.93 -20.53
CA VAL A 301 0.13 -3.17 -20.20
C VAL A 301 0.86 -2.96 -18.89
N TRP A 302 0.66 -3.90 -17.97
CA TRP A 302 1.28 -3.88 -16.66
C TRP A 302 2.09 -5.14 -16.43
N SER A 303 3.41 -4.97 -16.35
CA SER A 303 4.36 -6.05 -16.08
C SER A 303 4.57 -6.19 -14.58
N MET A 304 4.50 -7.42 -14.07
CA MET A 304 4.78 -7.70 -12.68
C MET A 304 5.37 -9.09 -12.48
N LYS A 305 6.17 -9.23 -11.41
CA LYS A 305 6.61 -10.53 -10.93
C LYS A 305 5.61 -11.06 -9.92
N VAL A 306 5.16 -12.29 -10.13
CA VAL A 306 4.13 -12.96 -9.32
C VAL A 306 4.72 -14.21 -8.67
N LEU A 307 4.43 -14.41 -7.39
CA LEU A 307 4.64 -15.67 -6.67
C LEU A 307 3.29 -16.29 -6.35
N PHE A 308 3.11 -17.57 -6.66
CA PHE A 308 1.85 -18.25 -6.43
C PHE A 308 2.05 -19.74 -6.19
N SER A 309 1.08 -20.34 -5.51
CA SER A 309 1.05 -21.78 -5.23
C SER A 309 0.37 -22.53 -6.38
N ALA A 310 0.71 -23.80 -6.55
CA ALA A 310 -0.05 -24.73 -7.38
C ALA A 310 -1.42 -25.07 -6.77
N ARG A 311 -1.68 -24.68 -5.52
CA ARG A 311 -2.97 -24.84 -4.85
C ARG A 311 -3.93 -23.73 -5.29
N ASP A 312 -5.12 -24.11 -5.74
CA ASP A 312 -6.15 -23.19 -6.26
C ASP A 312 -6.76 -22.25 -5.19
N ASP A 313 -6.51 -22.48 -3.91
CA ASP A 313 -7.11 -21.72 -2.80
C ASP A 313 -6.25 -20.55 -2.29
N GLU A 314 -5.01 -20.41 -2.77
CA GLU A 314 -4.09 -19.40 -2.29
C GLU A 314 -3.93 -18.24 -3.28
N ALA A 315 -4.22 -17.03 -2.81
CA ALA A 315 -4.06 -15.84 -3.64
C ALA A 315 -2.58 -15.62 -4.00
N PRO A 316 -2.29 -15.23 -5.26
CA PRO A 316 -0.95 -14.88 -5.67
C PRO A 316 -0.43 -13.69 -4.85
N THR A 317 0.85 -13.73 -4.53
CA THR A 317 1.57 -12.56 -4.03
C THR A 317 2.15 -11.82 -5.22
N LEU A 318 1.85 -10.53 -5.34
CA LEU A 318 2.40 -9.64 -6.36
C LEU A 318 3.68 -9.03 -5.76
N LEU A 319 4.84 -9.31 -6.36
CA LEU A 319 6.14 -9.04 -5.73
C LEU A 319 6.69 -7.67 -6.12
N THR A 320 6.80 -7.44 -7.43
CA THR A 320 7.35 -6.21 -8.00
C THR A 320 6.53 -5.86 -9.23
N SER A 321 6.10 -4.62 -9.34
CA SER A 321 5.40 -4.10 -10.50
C SER A 321 6.23 -3.01 -11.17
N GLU A 322 6.31 -3.05 -12.49
CA GLU A 322 6.82 -1.94 -13.27
C GLU A 322 5.73 -0.85 -13.40
N GLU A 323 6.12 0.32 -13.88
CA GLU A 323 5.14 1.34 -14.26
C GLU A 323 4.30 0.85 -15.46
N PRO A 324 2.98 1.07 -15.45
CA PRO A 324 2.14 0.77 -16.60
C PRO A 324 2.63 1.48 -17.86
N SER A 325 2.60 0.77 -18.98
CA SER A 325 2.98 1.28 -20.29
C SER A 325 1.81 1.17 -21.28
N PRO A 326 1.76 2.00 -22.34
CA PRO A 326 0.74 1.85 -23.35
C PRO A 326 0.90 0.49 -24.08
N PRO A 327 -0.19 -0.18 -24.48
CA PRO A 327 -0.12 -1.41 -25.26
C PRO A 327 0.64 -1.20 -26.57
N ASP A 328 1.50 -2.14 -26.94
CA ASP A 328 2.18 -2.13 -28.23
C ASP A 328 1.17 -2.43 -29.35
N THR A 329 0.87 -1.43 -30.18
CA THR A 329 -0.07 -1.55 -31.30
C THR A 329 0.47 -2.42 -32.44
N GLY A 330 1.77 -2.70 -32.46
CA GLY A 330 2.40 -3.67 -33.36
C GLY A 330 2.27 -5.12 -32.90
N ASP A 331 1.93 -5.38 -31.63
CA ASP A 331 1.74 -6.73 -31.11
C ASP A 331 0.30 -7.22 -31.36
N GLU A 332 0.15 -8.12 -32.34
CA GLU A 332 -1.13 -8.72 -32.70
C GLU A 332 -1.81 -9.47 -31.53
N SER A 333 -1.03 -10.07 -30.63
CA SER A 333 -1.57 -10.80 -29.48
C SER A 333 -2.18 -9.82 -28.47
N CYS A 334 -1.43 -8.76 -28.15
CA CYS A 334 -1.87 -7.69 -27.27
C CYS A 334 -3.15 -7.02 -27.79
N MET A 335 -3.17 -6.64 -29.06
CA MET A 335 -4.33 -5.98 -29.66
C MET A 335 -5.56 -6.88 -29.74
N ARG A 336 -5.38 -8.19 -29.96
CA ARG A 336 -6.49 -9.16 -29.93
C ARG A 336 -7.12 -9.27 -28.54
N ILE A 337 -6.29 -9.33 -27.50
CA ILE A 337 -6.75 -9.34 -26.10
C ILE A 337 -7.48 -8.04 -25.78
N LEU A 338 -6.90 -6.89 -26.16
CA LEU A 338 -7.52 -5.60 -25.92
C LEU A 338 -8.90 -5.48 -26.61
N GLN A 339 -9.03 -5.94 -27.85
CA GLN A 339 -10.32 -5.97 -28.55
C GLN A 339 -11.36 -6.87 -27.85
N ALA A 340 -10.92 -8.00 -27.29
CA ALA A 340 -11.80 -8.89 -26.51
C ALA A 340 -12.27 -8.20 -25.22
N LEU A 341 -11.37 -7.54 -24.49
CA LEU A 341 -11.70 -6.75 -23.29
C LEU A 341 -12.65 -5.60 -23.61
N LYS A 342 -12.38 -4.82 -24.67
CA LYS A 342 -13.27 -3.75 -25.16
C LYS A 342 -14.68 -4.26 -25.41
N LYS A 343 -14.80 -5.42 -26.07
CA LYS A 343 -16.10 -6.06 -26.34
C LYS A 343 -16.79 -6.51 -25.06
N GLN A 344 -16.07 -7.14 -24.13
CA GLN A 344 -16.60 -7.58 -22.84
C GLN A 344 -17.18 -6.41 -22.03
N VAL A 345 -16.43 -5.31 -21.92
CA VAL A 345 -16.90 -4.08 -21.27
C VAL A 345 -18.15 -3.53 -21.97
N ALA A 346 -18.14 -3.44 -23.30
CA ALA A 346 -19.30 -2.95 -24.06
C ALA A 346 -20.56 -3.82 -23.83
N ASP A 347 -20.39 -5.15 -23.76
CA ASP A 347 -21.47 -6.09 -23.47
C ASP A 347 -22.02 -5.93 -22.04
N ILE A 348 -21.14 -5.74 -21.05
CA ILE A 348 -21.51 -5.46 -19.65
C ILE A 348 -22.29 -4.15 -19.56
N VAL A 349 -21.80 -3.08 -20.19
CA VAL A 349 -22.45 -1.76 -20.21
C VAL A 349 -23.81 -1.84 -20.91
N ALA A 350 -23.90 -2.51 -22.06
CA ALA A 350 -25.16 -2.70 -22.77
C ALA A 350 -26.16 -3.56 -21.95
N GLY A 351 -25.67 -4.56 -21.21
CA GLY A 351 -26.47 -5.36 -20.29
C GLY A 351 -26.98 -4.56 -19.09
N ALA A 352 -26.15 -3.68 -18.51
CA ALA A 352 -26.53 -2.76 -17.44
C ALA A 352 -27.58 -1.76 -17.92
N LYS A 353 -27.38 -1.15 -19.10
CA LYS A 353 -28.33 -0.23 -19.73
C LYS A 353 -29.69 -0.90 -19.97
N ARG A 354 -29.71 -2.13 -20.50
CA ARG A 354 -30.95 -2.90 -20.70
C ARG A 354 -31.68 -3.18 -19.39
N ARG A 355 -30.96 -3.57 -18.33
CA ARG A 355 -31.55 -3.79 -16.99
C ARG A 355 -32.11 -2.49 -16.40
N ALA A 356 -31.40 -1.38 -16.51
CA ALA A 356 -31.88 -0.08 -16.05
C ALA A 356 -33.18 0.33 -16.78
N LEU A 357 -33.23 0.16 -18.11
CA LEU A 357 -34.42 0.43 -18.93
C LEU A 357 -35.59 -0.55 -18.70
N ALA A 358 -35.30 -1.74 -18.16
CA ALA A 358 -36.32 -2.73 -17.78
C ALA A 358 -36.95 -2.44 -16.42
N VAL A 359 -36.23 -1.76 -15.52
CA VAL A 359 -36.70 -1.36 -14.18
C VAL A 359 -37.46 -0.03 -14.23
N GLN A 360 -37.32 0.76 -15.30
CA GLN A 360 -38.10 1.98 -15.50
C GLN A 360 -39.61 1.70 -15.57
N THR A 361 -40.37 2.49 -14.81
CA THR A 361 -41.83 2.45 -14.84
C THR A 361 -42.36 2.85 -16.23
N PRO A 362 -43.58 2.44 -16.61
CA PRO A 362 -44.17 2.81 -17.91
C PRO A 362 -44.21 4.33 -18.16
N ALA A 363 -44.32 5.13 -17.10
CA ALA A 363 -44.29 6.59 -17.17
C ALA A 363 -42.88 7.15 -17.51
N GLU A 364 -41.83 6.54 -16.98
CA GLU A 364 -40.44 6.93 -17.26
C GLU A 364 -40.01 6.52 -18.68
N ARG A 365 -40.48 5.37 -19.18
CA ARG A 365 -40.28 4.97 -20.57
C ARG A 365 -40.88 5.96 -21.57
N LEU A 366 -42.09 6.44 -21.29
CA LEU A 366 -42.80 7.38 -22.15
C LEU A 366 -42.08 8.74 -22.26
N ILE A 367 -41.46 9.18 -21.16
CA ILE A 367 -40.65 10.42 -21.12
C ILE A 367 -39.34 10.23 -21.89
N ALA A 368 -38.66 9.09 -21.73
CA ALA A 368 -37.42 8.78 -22.44
C ALA A 368 -37.63 8.64 -23.97
N GLU A 369 -38.72 8.00 -24.40
CA GLU A 369 -39.03 7.82 -25.83
C GLU A 369 -39.42 9.13 -26.53
N GLN A 370 -40.11 10.06 -25.84
CA GLN A 370 -40.45 11.36 -26.40
C GLN A 370 -39.26 12.34 -26.47
N LEU A 371 -38.23 12.13 -25.64
CA LEU A 371 -37.01 12.95 -25.63
C LEU A 371 -35.86 12.36 -26.46
N ALA A 372 -36.00 11.13 -26.97
CA ALA A 372 -34.97 10.42 -27.74
C ALA A 372 -34.41 11.19 -28.96
N PRO A 373 -35.23 11.91 -29.78
CA PRO A 373 -34.69 12.68 -30.91
C PRO A 373 -33.89 13.91 -30.47
N SER A 374 -34.17 14.44 -29.28
CA SER A 374 -33.50 15.61 -28.70
C SER A 374 -32.22 15.22 -27.94
N LEU A 375 -32.16 13.99 -27.41
CA LEU A 375 -31.01 13.42 -26.71
C LEU A 375 -29.95 12.81 -27.64
N ALA A 376 -30.29 12.48 -28.88
CA ALA A 376 -29.32 12.05 -29.90
C ALA A 376 -28.24 13.12 -30.22
N LYS A 377 -28.47 14.39 -29.88
CA LYS A 377 -27.48 15.47 -29.96
C LYS A 377 -26.67 15.69 -28.67
N LEU A 378 -26.99 14.94 -27.61
CA LEU A 378 -26.39 14.97 -26.27
C LEU A 378 -25.65 13.66 -25.94
N ASP A 379 -25.34 12.86 -26.97
CA ASP A 379 -24.91 11.45 -26.86
C ASP A 379 -23.58 11.29 -26.08
N THR A 380 -22.71 12.30 -26.05
CA THR A 380 -21.48 12.32 -25.23
C THR A 380 -21.75 12.53 -23.74
N ALA A 381 -22.62 13.47 -23.38
CA ALA A 381 -22.98 13.75 -21.98
C ALA A 381 -23.86 12.64 -21.38
N THR A 382 -24.71 12.01 -22.20
CA THR A 382 -25.58 10.90 -21.77
C THR A 382 -24.79 9.61 -21.59
N ASN A 383 -23.76 9.38 -22.39
CA ASN A 383 -22.76 8.33 -22.14
C ASN A 383 -21.94 8.62 -20.88
N GLN A 384 -21.52 9.87 -20.63
CA GLN A 384 -20.85 10.23 -19.36
C GLN A 384 -21.75 10.02 -18.13
N LEU A 385 -23.04 10.33 -18.23
CA LEU A 385 -23.99 10.16 -17.12
C LEU A 385 -24.37 8.68 -16.93
N ALA A 386 -24.45 7.91 -18.02
CA ALA A 386 -24.58 6.45 -17.97
C ALA A 386 -23.30 5.77 -17.46
N LEU A 387 -22.11 6.32 -17.74
CA LEU A 387 -20.82 5.87 -17.22
C LEU A 387 -20.67 6.21 -15.74
N GLN A 388 -21.05 7.42 -15.31
CA GLN A 388 -21.13 7.77 -13.89
C GLN A 388 -22.18 6.94 -13.16
N ALA A 389 -23.32 6.65 -13.79
CA ALA A 389 -24.36 5.80 -13.21
C ALA A 389 -23.93 4.32 -13.19
N ALA A 390 -23.17 3.84 -14.18
CA ALA A 390 -22.63 2.49 -14.23
C ALA A 390 -21.45 2.31 -13.27
N ALA A 391 -20.56 3.31 -13.15
CA ALA A 391 -19.49 3.36 -12.14
C ALA A 391 -20.10 3.45 -10.73
N ARG A 392 -21.14 4.27 -10.53
CA ARG A 392 -21.92 4.30 -9.28
C ARG A 392 -22.66 2.98 -9.03
N ALA A 393 -23.22 2.34 -10.05
CA ALA A 393 -23.88 1.05 -9.92
C ALA A 393 -22.90 -0.11 -9.69
N ALA A 394 -21.67 -0.02 -10.22
CA ALA A 394 -20.57 -0.96 -9.98
C ALA A 394 -20.03 -0.82 -8.55
N LEU A 395 -19.89 0.43 -8.06
CA LEU A 395 -19.61 0.74 -6.65
C LEU A 395 -20.71 0.24 -5.70
N ILE A 396 -21.96 0.13 -6.17
CA ILE A 396 -23.09 -0.40 -5.40
C ILE A 396 -23.14 -1.95 -5.44
N ASN A 397 -22.46 -2.62 -6.38
CA ASN A 397 -22.62 -4.06 -6.63
C ASN A 397 -21.52 -4.98 -6.08
N THR A 398 -20.55 -4.49 -5.29
CA THR A 398 -19.64 -5.33 -4.46
C THR A 398 -19.09 -4.49 -3.30
N PRO A 399 -18.12 -4.98 -2.49
CA PRO A 399 -18.23 -5.47 -1.10
C PRO A 399 -19.48 -5.15 -0.25
N ALA A 400 -20.16 -4.02 -0.43
CA ALA A 400 -21.29 -3.62 0.41
C ALA A 400 -22.46 -4.60 0.33
N GLN A 401 -22.71 -5.19 -0.85
CA GLN A 401 -23.72 -6.23 -1.03
C GLN A 401 -23.29 -7.58 -0.45
N ARG A 402 -21.98 -7.91 -0.47
CA ARG A 402 -21.41 -9.12 0.14
C ARG A 402 -21.43 -9.02 1.67
N LEU A 403 -21.12 -7.84 2.21
CA LEU A 403 -21.27 -7.48 3.61
C LEU A 403 -22.75 -7.47 4.02
N ALA A 404 -23.65 -6.90 3.21
CA ALA A 404 -25.09 -6.91 3.49
C ALA A 404 -25.69 -8.33 3.39
N GLN A 405 -25.19 -9.20 2.50
CA GLN A 405 -25.59 -10.61 2.41
C GLN A 405 -25.01 -11.43 3.56
N GLN A 406 -23.76 -11.19 3.98
CA GLN A 406 -23.16 -11.82 5.16
C GLN A 406 -23.84 -11.35 6.45
N MET A 407 -24.16 -10.07 6.56
CA MET A 407 -24.93 -9.50 7.67
C MET A 407 -26.38 -10.01 7.65
N ALA A 408 -27.03 -10.13 6.50
CA ALA A 408 -28.37 -10.71 6.39
C ALA A 408 -28.38 -12.22 6.66
N ALA A 409 -27.29 -12.93 6.37
CA ALA A 409 -27.10 -14.34 6.73
C ALA A 409 -26.82 -14.51 8.23
N GLN A 410 -26.10 -13.58 8.87
CA GLN A 410 -25.91 -13.54 10.33
C GLN A 410 -27.16 -13.06 11.09
N LEU A 411 -27.96 -12.16 10.51
CA LEU A 411 -29.20 -11.62 11.07
C LEU A 411 -30.42 -12.55 10.90
N LYS A 412 -30.26 -13.71 10.24
CA LYS A 412 -31.29 -14.75 10.20
C LYS A 412 -31.47 -15.48 11.54
N LEU A 413 -30.69 -15.13 12.54
CA LEU A 413 -30.89 -15.50 13.93
C LEU A 413 -31.15 -14.23 14.73
N ILE A 414 -32.33 -14.17 15.36
CA ILE A 414 -32.81 -13.18 16.34
C ILE A 414 -33.71 -12.08 15.77
N ASN A 415 -35.02 -12.27 15.99
CA ASN A 415 -36.06 -11.26 15.81
C ASN A 415 -35.89 -10.11 16.82
N THR A 416 -35.84 -8.87 16.29
CA THR A 416 -36.13 -7.56 16.92
C THR A 416 -35.66 -7.34 18.37
N PRO A 417 -34.56 -6.59 18.56
CA PRO A 417 -34.63 -5.15 18.83
C PRO A 417 -33.56 -4.29 18.08
N GLY A 418 -33.12 -4.70 16.89
CA GLY A 418 -32.07 -4.00 16.12
C GLY A 418 -32.48 -2.70 15.41
N GLN A 419 -33.78 -2.47 15.16
CA GLN A 419 -34.24 -1.29 14.40
C GLN A 419 -34.04 0.04 15.14
N ARG A 420 -33.98 0.05 16.48
CA ARG A 420 -33.74 1.29 17.25
C ARG A 420 -32.27 1.71 17.24
N LEU A 421 -31.34 0.75 17.19
CA LEU A 421 -29.90 1.05 17.09
C LEU A 421 -29.52 1.55 15.70
N ALA A 422 -30.14 1.04 14.64
CA ALA A 422 -29.92 1.53 13.28
C ALA A 422 -30.43 2.98 13.10
N GLN A 423 -31.53 3.36 13.75
CA GLN A 423 -32.02 4.74 13.74
C GLN A 423 -31.12 5.68 14.57
N GLN A 424 -30.56 5.22 15.70
CA GLN A 424 -29.61 6.03 16.48
C GLN A 424 -28.26 6.21 15.77
N ALA A 425 -27.77 5.20 15.04
CA ALA A 425 -26.55 5.32 14.23
C ALA A 425 -26.74 6.29 13.05
N ALA A 426 -27.92 6.31 12.42
CA ALA A 426 -28.26 7.26 11.37
C ALA A 426 -28.39 8.71 11.88
N GLU A 427 -28.76 8.91 13.15
CA GLU A 427 -28.77 10.24 13.77
C GLU A 427 -27.38 10.73 14.19
N GLN A 428 -26.47 9.85 14.63
CA GLN A 428 -25.08 10.24 14.93
C GLN A 428 -24.26 10.58 13.68
N LEU A 429 -24.62 10.04 12.51
CA LEU A 429 -23.99 10.37 11.23
C LEU A 429 -24.38 11.75 10.67
N LYS A 430 -25.32 12.49 11.30
CA LYS A 430 -25.63 13.89 10.94
C LYS A 430 -24.57 14.91 11.36
N LEU A 431 -23.52 14.51 12.08
CA LEU A 431 -22.48 15.40 12.60
C LEU A 431 -21.17 15.42 11.80
N ILE A 432 -21.06 14.70 10.68
CA ILE A 432 -19.85 14.69 9.86
C ILE A 432 -20.06 15.52 8.59
N ASN A 433 -19.40 16.68 8.56
CA ASN A 433 -19.53 17.70 7.52
C ASN A 433 -18.57 17.39 6.35
N THR A 434 -18.96 16.51 5.41
CA THR A 434 -18.08 16.13 4.29
C THR A 434 -18.23 17.06 3.07
N PRO A 435 -17.15 17.26 2.27
CA PRO A 435 -17.16 18.09 1.05
C PRO A 435 -18.25 17.69 0.03
N ALA A 436 -18.59 16.41 -0.05
CA ALA A 436 -19.62 15.88 -0.95
C ALA A 436 -21.02 16.48 -0.71
N GLN A 437 -21.36 16.81 0.54
CA GLN A 437 -22.66 17.42 0.87
C GLN A 437 -22.72 18.92 0.55
N ARG A 438 -21.58 19.62 0.55
CA ARG A 438 -21.50 21.02 0.10
C ARG A 438 -21.75 21.11 -1.41
N LEU A 439 -21.16 20.21 -2.18
CA LEU A 439 -21.36 20.13 -3.62
C LEU A 439 -22.82 19.77 -3.96
N ALA A 440 -23.43 18.82 -3.23
CA ALA A 440 -24.83 18.45 -3.43
C ALA A 440 -25.80 19.61 -3.16
N ARG A 441 -25.54 20.44 -2.13
CA ARG A 441 -26.34 21.63 -1.86
C ARG A 441 -26.19 22.71 -2.93
N GLN A 442 -24.98 22.88 -3.46
CA GLN A 442 -24.70 23.88 -4.50
C GLN A 442 -25.38 23.50 -5.83
N VAL A 443 -25.32 22.23 -6.22
CA VAL A 443 -25.99 21.71 -7.42
C VAL A 443 -27.51 21.81 -7.33
N VAL A 444 -28.10 21.53 -6.16
CA VAL A 444 -29.56 21.70 -5.94
C VAL A 444 -29.97 23.17 -5.98
N ALA A 445 -29.16 24.07 -5.43
CA ALA A 445 -29.42 25.51 -5.46
C ALA A 445 -29.34 26.10 -6.88
N ASP A 446 -28.42 25.60 -7.72
CA ASP A 446 -28.28 26.05 -9.10
C ASP A 446 -29.35 25.44 -10.03
N GLN A 447 -29.81 24.21 -9.77
CA GLN A 447 -30.97 23.65 -10.48
C GLN A 447 -32.28 24.35 -10.14
N LEU A 448 -32.47 24.80 -8.90
CA LEU A 448 -33.67 25.55 -8.51
C LEU A 448 -33.76 26.94 -9.17
N LYS A 449 -32.62 27.56 -9.51
CA LYS A 449 -32.59 28.85 -10.25
C LYS A 449 -32.95 28.71 -11.73
N LEU A 450 -32.83 27.52 -12.32
CA LEU A 450 -33.10 27.25 -13.73
C LEU A 450 -34.57 26.91 -14.02
N ILE A 451 -35.39 26.67 -13.00
CA ILE A 451 -36.79 26.19 -13.13
C ILE A 451 -37.83 27.33 -13.04
N ASP A 452 -37.40 28.59 -12.90
CA ASP A 452 -38.30 29.75 -12.75
C ASP A 452 -38.73 30.40 -14.09
N ASN A 453 -39.72 29.82 -14.79
CA ASN A 453 -40.71 30.48 -15.70
C ASN A 453 -41.61 29.41 -16.38
N PRO A 454 -42.79 29.68 -17.01
CA PRO A 454 -43.70 30.84 -17.04
C PRO A 454 -45.08 30.57 -16.43
N VAL A 455 -45.30 29.37 -15.86
CA VAL A 455 -46.60 28.93 -15.32
C VAL A 455 -47.02 29.71 -14.07
N GLN A 456 -46.06 30.20 -13.28
CA GLN A 456 -46.32 31.03 -12.10
C GLN A 456 -46.77 32.47 -12.44
N ARG A 457 -46.52 32.99 -13.65
CA ARG A 457 -47.02 34.32 -14.06
C ARG A 457 -48.53 34.33 -14.26
N LEU A 458 -49.09 33.22 -14.73
CA LEU A 458 -50.54 33.09 -14.94
C LEU A 458 -51.29 32.98 -13.60
N ALA A 459 -50.68 32.35 -12.59
CA ALA A 459 -51.26 32.24 -11.25
C ALA A 459 -51.28 33.57 -10.48
N ARG A 460 -50.31 34.47 -10.71
CA ARG A 460 -50.29 35.81 -10.08
C ARG A 460 -51.33 36.77 -10.64
N GLN A 461 -51.70 36.65 -11.92
CA GLN A 461 -52.70 37.50 -12.55
C GLN A 461 -54.13 37.28 -12.05
N VAL A 462 -54.41 36.15 -11.38
CA VAL A 462 -55.74 35.80 -10.89
C VAL A 462 -55.96 36.27 -9.44
N THR A 463 -54.89 36.55 -8.67
CA THR A 463 -54.98 36.98 -7.27
C THR A 463 -55.19 38.50 -7.07
N ASP A 464 -54.99 39.34 -8.08
CA ASP A 464 -55.15 40.80 -7.97
C ASP A 464 -56.60 41.29 -8.15
N SER A 465 -57.57 40.37 -8.19
CA SER A 465 -58.98 40.68 -8.44
C SER A 465 -59.89 40.30 -7.27
N MET A 466 -59.62 40.75 -6.03
CA MET A 466 -60.65 40.76 -4.96
C MET A 466 -60.32 41.75 -3.82
N PRO A 467 -61.34 42.40 -3.19
CA PRO A 467 -61.15 43.55 -2.31
C PRO A 467 -60.95 43.20 -0.82
N LYS A 468 -60.34 44.17 -0.13
CA LYS A 468 -59.92 44.25 1.29
C LYS A 468 -61.01 43.97 2.33
N LEU A 469 -60.58 43.55 3.52
CA LEU A 469 -61.11 44.06 4.80
C LEU A 469 -60.05 43.99 5.92
N ASP A 470 -59.88 45.14 6.57
CA ASP A 470 -59.10 45.41 7.79
C ASP A 470 -59.64 44.68 9.03
N ILE A 471 -58.80 44.50 10.05
CA ILE A 471 -58.98 45.07 11.41
C ILE A 471 -57.71 44.88 12.26
N ALA A 472 -57.39 45.95 12.99
CA ALA A 472 -56.19 46.25 13.76
C ALA A 472 -56.18 45.73 15.22
N ALA A 473 -55.00 45.83 15.86
CA ALA A 473 -54.72 46.40 17.20
C ALA A 473 -53.47 45.71 17.86
N ASN A 474 -52.33 46.40 18.06
CA ASN A 474 -51.95 47.28 19.21
C ASN A 474 -51.58 46.47 20.50
N LEU A 475 -50.56 46.73 21.35
CA LEU A 475 -49.64 47.85 21.63
C LEU A 475 -48.49 47.39 22.58
N HIS A 476 -47.35 48.11 22.51
CA HIS A 476 -46.47 48.65 23.58
C HIS A 476 -45.43 47.83 24.41
N GLN A 477 -44.23 48.44 24.42
CA GLN A 477 -43.08 48.44 25.37
C GLN A 477 -43.42 49.22 26.68
N PRO A 478 -42.60 49.31 27.78
CA PRO A 478 -41.16 49.69 27.78
C PRO A 478 -40.24 49.28 28.99
N SER A 479 -38.94 49.66 28.85
CA SER A 479 -37.94 50.20 29.82
C SER A 479 -37.39 49.41 31.03
N GLY A 480 -36.06 49.56 31.24
CA GLY A 480 -35.36 49.42 32.53
C GLY A 480 -33.84 49.55 32.38
N ARG A 481 -33.16 50.27 33.30
CA ARG A 481 -31.83 50.90 33.21
C ARG A 481 -30.93 50.50 34.40
N ASP A 482 -29.65 50.90 34.34
CA ASP A 482 -28.64 51.13 35.42
C ASP A 482 -27.67 49.97 35.76
N GLU A 483 -26.37 50.11 35.45
CA GLU A 483 -25.22 50.62 36.27
C GLU A 483 -24.50 49.44 36.98
N ALA A 484 -23.19 49.38 37.28
CA ALA A 484 -21.95 50.11 36.99
C ALA A 484 -20.78 49.25 37.57
N VAL A 485 -19.60 49.30 36.93
CA VAL A 485 -18.22 49.45 37.49
C VAL A 485 -17.69 48.47 38.57
N ASP A 486 -16.54 47.79 38.36
CA ASP A 486 -15.24 48.17 38.97
C ASP A 486 -13.99 47.36 38.50
N GLU A 487 -12.85 47.95 38.83
CA GLU A 487 -11.49 47.97 38.26
C GLU A 487 -10.45 46.86 38.61
N LEU A 488 -9.42 46.78 37.73
CA LEU A 488 -7.94 46.65 37.91
C LEU A 488 -7.29 45.46 38.67
N GLU A 489 -6.26 44.84 38.05
CA GLU A 489 -4.83 44.99 38.42
C GLU A 489 -3.88 44.14 37.53
N GLN A 490 -2.78 44.75 37.06
CA GLN A 490 -1.53 44.09 36.62
C GLN A 490 -0.58 43.96 37.84
N PRO A 491 0.51 43.15 37.82
CA PRO A 491 1.80 43.68 37.32
C PRO A 491 2.86 42.66 36.79
N ASP A 492 3.82 43.23 36.05
CA ASP A 492 5.29 43.04 36.02
C ASP A 492 6.03 41.72 35.68
N THR A 493 6.88 41.86 34.65
CA THR A 493 8.14 41.16 34.30
C THR A 493 9.29 41.39 35.30
N PRO A 494 10.38 40.59 35.26
CA PRO A 494 11.65 41.15 34.73
C PRO A 494 12.60 40.18 33.97
N GLU A 495 13.52 40.80 33.24
CA GLU A 495 14.67 40.31 32.44
C GLU A 495 15.79 39.60 33.24
N ALA A 496 16.65 38.85 32.54
CA ALA A 496 18.10 38.83 32.80
C ALA A 496 18.94 38.42 31.57
N ARG A 497 19.99 39.21 31.31
CA ARG A 497 21.11 39.05 30.35
C ARG A 497 22.24 38.18 30.91
N ALA A 498 23.11 37.62 30.05
CA ALA A 498 24.57 37.74 30.18
C ALA A 498 25.33 37.21 28.94
N GLU A 499 26.42 37.92 28.62
CA GLU A 499 27.43 37.71 27.58
C GLU A 499 28.49 36.65 27.96
N GLY A 500 29.25 36.16 26.97
CA GLY A 500 30.51 35.44 27.18
C GLY A 500 31.28 35.25 25.87
N THR A 501 32.50 35.78 25.84
CA THR A 501 33.46 35.88 24.71
C THR A 501 34.46 34.71 24.66
N ASP A 502 35.20 34.68 23.54
CA ASP A 502 36.54 34.09 23.29
C ASP A 502 36.72 32.56 23.24
N ASP A 503 37.14 32.01 22.09
CA ASP A 503 38.57 31.71 21.83
C ASP A 503 38.79 31.08 20.44
N ALA A 504 39.93 31.42 19.84
CA ALA A 504 40.49 30.81 18.62
C ALA A 504 41.07 29.41 18.90
N PRO A 505 41.48 28.65 17.86
CA PRO A 505 42.89 28.76 17.48
C PRO A 505 43.18 28.66 15.98
N ALA A 506 44.36 29.15 15.63
CA ALA A 506 45.10 28.82 14.41
C ALA A 506 45.66 27.39 14.51
N ASP A 507 45.79 26.70 13.38
CA ASP A 507 46.93 25.81 13.16
C ASP A 507 47.21 25.63 11.67
N ASP A 508 48.34 26.21 11.31
CA ASP A 508 49.44 25.79 10.45
C ASP A 508 49.35 24.59 9.48
N HIS A 509 50.02 24.87 8.36
CA HIS A 509 50.69 23.96 7.44
C HIS A 509 51.62 22.96 8.14
N GLU A 510 51.68 21.73 7.63
CA GLU A 510 52.91 21.07 7.17
C GLU A 510 52.57 19.81 6.36
N GLY A 511 53.46 19.46 5.43
CA GLY A 511 53.31 18.34 4.49
C GLY A 511 54.32 17.22 4.71
N GLU A 512 54.45 16.43 3.64
CA GLU A 512 55.24 15.19 3.43
C GLU A 512 54.62 13.87 3.87
#